data_AF-A0A3A8F6U1-F1
#
_entry.id   AF-A0A3A8F6U1-F1
#
_cell.length_a   1.000
_cell.length_b   1.000
_cell.length_c   1.000
_cell.angle_alpha   90.00
_cell.angle_beta   90.00
_cell.angle_gamma   90.00
#
_symmetry.space_group_name_H-M   'P 1'
#
loop_
_entity.id
_entity.type
_entity.pdbx_description
1 polymer ?
#
loop_
_entity_poly.entity_id
_entity_poly.type
_entity_poly.pdbx_seq_one_letter_code
_entity_poly.pdbx_strand_id
1 'polypeptide(L)' 'MQELQALIQGKISPFAIKIDHLIEMAEKYPEPNSSEYKLVELATNIVLSAYLEKTQKYF' A
#
# COMPACT_ATOMS: atom_id res chain seq x y z
N MET A 1 3.27 -9.51 2.06
CA MET A 1 4.17 -9.50 0.87
C MET A 1 3.49 -9.95 -0.42
N GLN A 2 2.96 -11.19 -0.51
CA GLN A 2 2.26 -11.62 -1.74
C GLN A 2 1.06 -10.72 -2.09
N GLU A 3 0.29 -10.30 -1.10
CA GLU A 3 -0.82 -9.35 -1.27
C GLU A 3 -0.38 -7.98 -1.81
N LEU A 4 0.72 -7.42 -1.29
CA LEU A 4 1.27 -6.14 -1.77
C LEU A 4 1.76 -6.28 -3.21
N GLN A 5 2.38 -7.40 -3.57
CA GLN A 5 2.73 -7.69 -4.96
C GLN A 5 1.49 -7.82 -5.85
N ALA A 6 0.43 -8.47 -5.37
CA ALA A 6 -0.83 -8.58 -6.10
C ALA A 6 -1.49 -7.20 -6.30
N LEU A 7 -1.43 -6.31 -5.29
CA LEU A 7 -1.88 -4.93 -5.40
C LEU A 7 -1.07 -4.18 -6.47
N ILE A 8 0.26 -4.22 -6.39
CA ILE A 8 1.16 -3.53 -7.32
C ILE A 8 0.94 -4.02 -8.76
N GLN A 9 0.62 -5.30 -8.94
CA GLN A 9 0.28 -5.90 -10.24
C GLN A 9 -1.17 -5.62 -10.68
N GLY A 10 -1.95 -4.86 -9.91
CA GLY A 10 -3.35 -4.55 -10.21
C GLY A 10 -4.31 -5.73 -10.10
N LYS A 11 -3.90 -6.84 -9.49
CA LYS A 11 -4.71 -8.06 -9.33
C LYS A 11 -5.77 -7.93 -8.25
N ILE A 12 -5.57 -7.02 -7.30
CA ILE A 12 -6.54 -6.72 -6.24
C ILE A 12 -6.75 -5.21 -6.13
N SER A 13 -7.93 -4.84 -5.66
CA SER A 13 -8.28 -3.43 -5.45
C SER A 13 -7.41 -2.79 -4.36
N PRO A 14 -7.02 -1.51 -4.50
CA PRO A 14 -6.39 -0.75 -3.42
C PRO A 14 -7.23 -0.70 -2.13
N PHE A 15 -8.55 -0.80 -2.24
CA PHE A 15 -9.45 -0.80 -1.09
C PHE A 15 -9.54 -2.16 -0.37
N ALA A 16 -8.90 -3.21 -0.90
CA ALA A 16 -8.84 -4.52 -0.25
C ALA A 16 -7.74 -4.60 0.83
N ILE A 17 -6.78 -3.69 0.79
CA ILE A 17 -5.67 -3.60 1.76
C ILE A 17 -6.07 -2.65 2.89
N LYS A 18 -5.92 -3.09 4.14
CA LYS A 18 -6.14 -2.24 5.32
C LYS A 18 -4.91 -1.35 5.55
N ILE A 19 -5.14 -0.08 5.88
CA ILE A 19 -4.06 0.87 6.20
C ILE A 19 -3.25 0.39 7.42
N ASP A 20 -3.91 -0.12 8.46
CA ASP A 20 -3.22 -0.66 9.65
C ASP A 20 -2.24 -1.78 9.29
N HIS A 21 -2.58 -2.62 8.31
CA HIS A 21 -1.68 -3.67 7.84
C HIS A 21 -0.41 -3.10 7.17
N LEU A 22 -0.53 -2.00 6.44
CA LEU A 22 0.62 -1.32 5.84
C LEU A 22 1.53 -0.71 6.91
N ILE A 23 0.95 -0.18 7.99
CA ILE A 23 1.70 0.36 9.14
C ILE A 23 2.48 -0.77 9.83
N GLU A 24 1.83 -1.87 10.19
CA GLU A 24 2.48 -3.05 10.79
C GLU A 24 3.62 -3.59 9.92
N MET A 25 3.43 -3.59 8.60
CA MET A 25 4.43 -4.02 7.63
C MET A 25 5.62 -3.06 7.58
N ALA A 26 5.40 -1.75 7.64
CA ALA A 26 6.48 -0.76 7.67
C ALA A 26 7.31 -0.88 8.96
N GLU A 27 6.67 -1.13 10.11
CA GLU A 27 7.35 -1.38 11.38
C GLU A 27 8.16 -2.68 11.36
N LYS A 28 7.64 -3.72 10.70
CA LYS A 28 8.32 -5.01 10.57
C LYS A 28 9.54 -4.99 9.66
N TYR A 29 9.55 -4.14 8.63
CA TYR A 29 10.64 -4.03 7.66
C TYR A 29 11.20 -2.60 7.64
N PRO A 30 11.85 -2.13 8.71
CA PRO A 30 12.17 -0.71 8.88
C PRO A 30 13.29 -0.19 7.97
N GLU A 31 14.04 -1.09 7.32
CA GLU A 31 15.22 -0.72 6.52
C GLU A 31 14.84 -0.10 5.18
N PRO A 32 15.06 1.22 4.97
CA PRO A 32 14.52 1.93 3.79
C PRO A 32 15.06 1.43 2.45
N ASN A 33 16.27 0.87 2.46
CA ASN A 33 16.93 0.37 1.27
C ASN A 33 16.60 -1.10 0.97
N SER A 34 15.88 -1.78 1.86
CA SER A 34 15.44 -3.16 1.65
C SER A 34 14.41 -3.25 0.53
N SER A 35 14.35 -4.41 -0.11
CA SER A 35 13.35 -4.65 -1.15
C SER A 35 11.95 -4.72 -0.54
N GLU A 36 11.85 -5.23 0.68
CA GLU A 36 10.66 -5.32 1.49
C GLU A 36 10.06 -3.95 1.80
N TYR A 37 10.87 -3.02 2.32
CA TYR A 37 10.40 -1.66 2.63
C TYR A 37 9.91 -0.95 1.38
N LYS A 38 10.66 -1.00 0.27
CA LYS A 38 10.25 -0.38 -1.01
C LYS A 38 8.92 -0.93 -1.51
N LEU A 39 8.65 -2.20 -1.26
CA LEU A 39 7.39 -2.85 -1.65
C LEU A 39 6.23 -2.34 -0.78
N VAL A 40 6.44 -2.19 0.53
CA VAL A 40 5.47 -1.60 1.46
C VAL A 40 5.21 -0.12 1.12
N GLU A 41 6.27 0.65 0.83
CA GLU A 41 6.19 2.05 0.43
C GLU A 41 5.33 2.22 -0.84
N LEU A 42 5.63 1.44 -1.88
CA LEU A 42 4.88 1.51 -3.14
C LEU A 42 3.40 1.14 -2.95
N ALA A 43 3.13 0.06 -2.23
CA ALA A 43 1.76 -0.35 -1.93
C ALA A 43 1.01 0.72 -1.12
N THR A 44 1.68 1.36 -0.16
CA THR A 44 1.11 2.45 0.64
C THR A 44 0.73 3.64 -0.24
N ASN A 45 1.61 4.03 -1.16
CA ASN A 45 1.33 5.12 -2.10
C ASN A 45 0.11 4.82 -2.98
N ILE A 46 -0.04 3.59 -3.46
CA ILE A 46 -1.20 3.16 -4.27
C ILE A 46 -2.49 3.25 -3.45
N VAL A 47 -2.50 2.71 -2.23
CA VAL A 47 -3.69 2.72 -1.36
C VAL A 47 -4.10 4.15 -1.02
N LEU A 48 -3.16 4.98 -0.56
CA LEU A 48 -3.45 6.37 -0.18
C LEU A 48 -3.93 7.20 -1.37
N SER A 49 -3.34 7.01 -2.55
CA SER A 49 -3.79 7.70 -3.78
C SER A 49 -5.22 7.32 -4.15
N ALA A 50 -5.58 6.04 -4.06
CA ALA A 50 -6.95 5.58 -4.34
C ALA A 50 -7.97 6.16 -3.35
N TYR A 51 -7.62 6.28 -2.06
CA TYR A 51 -8.48 6.97 -1.09
C TYR A 51 -8.60 8.47 -1.39
N LEU A 52 -7.51 9.13 -1.76
CA LEU A 52 -7.52 10.54 -2.13
C LEU A 52 -8.42 10.78 -3.35
N GLU A 53 -8.26 10.00 -4.43
CA GLU A 53 -9.12 10.07 -5.62
C GLU A 53 -10.59 9.81 -5.29
N LYS A 54 -10.87 8.87 -4.38
CA LYS A 54 -12.24 8.61 -3.92
C LYS A 54 -12.82 9.83 -3.22
N THR A 55 -12.05 10.52 -2.38
CA THR A 55 -12.51 11.73 -1.68
C THR A 55 -12.70 12.92 -2.61
N GLN A 56 -11.88 13.07 -3.66
CA GLN A 56 -12.04 14.14 -4.65
C GLN A 56 -13.37 14.07 -5.40
N LYS A 57 -14.03 12.92 -5.47
CA LYS A 57 -15.36 12.81 -6.08
C LYS A 57 -16.48 13.42 -5.22
N TYR A 58 -16.19 13.77 -3.97
CA TYR A 58 -17.15 14.33 -3.02
C TYR A 58 -16.94 15.81 -2.74
N PHE A 59 -15.88 16.43 -3.30
CA PHE A 59 -15.57 17.86 -3.20
C PHE A 59 -15.52 18.50 -4.58
#